data_AF-A0A940W1A8-F1
#
_entry.id   AF-A0A940W1A8-F1
#
_cell.length_a   1.000
_cell.length_b   1.000
_cell.length_c   1.000
_cell.angle_alpha   90.00
_cell.angle_beta   90.00
_cell.angle_gamma   90.00
#
_symmetry.space_group_name_H-M   'P 1'
#
loop_
_entity.id
_entity.type
_entity.pdbx_description
1 polymer ?
#
loop_
_entity_poly.entity_id
_entity_poly.type
_entity_poly.pdbx_seq_one_letter_code
_entity_poly.pdbx_strand_id
1 'polypeptide(L)'
;MELWLTEKQTENLGMTCRIKETLFSGQSDFQTVSVVDSYEFGRMLVLDGVFQTSIFEEYIYHEMIAHVPLFTHPHPQKVLVIGGGDGGAVREIVRHQAVETVEMVEIDGMVVDISKKYLPEISAAMIENHPKLKLEIGDGIAYMKA
;
A
#
# COMPACT_ATOMS: atom_id res chain seq x y z
N MET A 1 -16.77 -21.43 -13.37
CA MET A 1 -15.48 -21.92 -12.86
C MET A 1 -15.23 -21.16 -11.57
N GLU A 2 -14.92 -21.84 -10.47
CA GLU A 2 -14.56 -21.15 -9.22
C GLU A 2 -13.06 -20.87 -9.21
N LEU A 3 -12.68 -19.63 -8.90
CA LEU A 3 -11.29 -19.21 -8.76
C LEU A 3 -11.00 -18.96 -7.27
N TRP A 4 -9.94 -19.58 -6.78
CA TRP A 4 -9.50 -19.46 -5.39
C TRP A 4 -8.03 -19.07 -5.38
N LEU A 5 -7.70 -18.02 -4.65
CA LEU A 5 -6.33 -17.57 -4.42
C LEU A 5 -5.88 -18.04 -3.03
N THR A 6 -4.71 -18.65 -2.93
CA THR A 6 -4.15 -19.10 -1.65
C THR A 6 -2.82 -18.42 -1.39
N GLU A 7 -2.76 -17.67 -0.30
CA GLU A 7 -1.54 -17.16 0.30
C GLU A 7 -0.96 -18.22 1.24
N LYS A 8 0.33 -18.55 1.07
CA LYS A 8 1.05 -19.47 1.96
C LYS A 8 1.80 -18.66 3.01
N GLN A 9 1.26 -18.62 4.23
CA GLN A 9 1.84 -17.89 5.35
C GLN A 9 3.07 -18.62 5.92
N THR A 10 2.97 -19.94 6.06
CA THR A 10 4.09 -20.82 6.47
C THR A 10 3.98 -22.16 5.74
N GLU A 11 4.94 -23.07 5.95
CA GLU A 11 4.87 -24.44 5.42
C GLU A 11 3.59 -25.19 5.84
N ASN A 12 3.01 -24.83 6.99
CA ASN A 12 1.85 -25.51 7.58
C ASN A 12 0.59 -24.63 7.69
N LEU A 13 0.61 -23.40 7.16
CA LEU A 13 -0.51 -22.46 7.23
C LEU A 13 -0.71 -21.76 5.89
N GLY A 14 -1.93 -21.79 5.37
CA GLY A 14 -2.35 -21.02 4.22
C GLY A 14 -3.69 -20.32 4.47
N MET A 15 -3.88 -19.18 3.82
CA MET A 15 -5.13 -18.43 3.80
C MET A 15 -5.67 -18.42 2.38
N THR A 16 -6.95 -18.74 2.22
CA THR A 16 -7.55 -18.90 0.89
C THR A 16 -8.75 -17.96 0.76
N CYS A 17 -8.78 -17.17 -0.32
CA CYS A 17 -9.85 -16.25 -0.64
C CYS A 17 -10.44 -16.56 -2.02
N ARG A 18 -11.78 -16.54 -2.12
CA ARG A 18 -12.48 -16.74 -3.38
C ARG A 18 -12.41 -15.47 -4.21
N ILE A 19 -11.95 -15.58 -5.45
CA ILE A 19 -11.84 -14.44 -6.36
C ILE A 19 -12.84 -14.54 -7.51
N LYS A 20 -13.24 -13.38 -8.02
CA LYS A 20 -14.04 -13.24 -9.23
C LYS A 20 -13.13 -13.31 -10.46
N GLU A 21 -12.05 -12.54 -10.44
CA GLU A 21 -11.08 -12.44 -11.54
C GLU A 21 -9.74 -11.86 -11.08
N THR A 22 -8.72 -12.04 -11.92
CA THR A 22 -7.43 -11.36 -11.81
C THR A 22 -7.44 -10.13 -12.73
N LEU A 23 -7.37 -8.93 -12.14
CA LEU A 23 -7.39 -7.65 -12.85
C LEU A 23 -6.03 -7.28 -13.45
N PHE A 24 -4.96 -7.70 -12.79
CA PHE A 24 -3.58 -7.51 -13.22
C PHE A 24 -2.67 -8.59 -12.63
N SER A 25 -1.66 -9.01 -13.39
CA SER A 25 -0.53 -9.79 -12.89
C SER A 25 0.71 -9.50 -13.73
N GLY A 26 1.78 -9.07 -13.09
CA GLY A 26 3.06 -8.75 -13.74
C GLY A 26 4.23 -9.06 -12.82
N GLN A 27 5.42 -9.09 -13.38
CA GLN A 27 6.68 -9.25 -12.65
C GLN A 27 7.47 -7.94 -12.79
N SER A 28 7.80 -7.30 -11.67
CA SER A 28 8.75 -6.20 -11.62
C SER A 28 10.18 -6.75 -11.42
N ASP A 29 11.17 -5.86 -11.37
CA ASP A 29 12.55 -6.23 -11.01
C ASP A 29 12.66 -6.73 -9.55
N PHE A 30 11.62 -6.55 -8.74
CA PHE A 30 11.61 -6.86 -7.31
C PHE A 30 10.71 -8.04 -6.95
N GLN A 31 9.49 -8.09 -7.51
CA GLN A 31 8.45 -9.02 -7.07
C GLN A 31 7.36 -9.24 -8.12
N THR A 32 6.59 -10.32 -7.97
CA THR A 32 5.32 -10.47 -8.69
C THR A 32 4.29 -9.52 -8.09
N VAL A 33 3.69 -8.67 -8.93
CA VAL A 33 2.63 -7.74 -8.57
C VAL A 33 1.31 -8.21 -9.19
N SER A 34 0.30 -8.46 -8.36
CA SER A 34 -1.03 -8.85 -8.81
C SER A 34 -2.11 -8.01 -8.16
N VAL A 35 -3.19 -7.77 -8.90
CA VAL A 35 -4.44 -7.23 -8.36
C VAL A 35 -5.57 -8.17 -8.74
N VAL A 36 -6.35 -8.60 -7.75
CA VAL A 36 -7.49 -9.50 -7.92
C VAL A 36 -8.75 -8.82 -7.39
N ASP A 37 -9.92 -9.14 -7.96
CA ASP A 37 -11.21 -8.78 -7.36
C ASP A 37 -11.78 -9.99 -6.64
N SER A 38 -11.96 -9.88 -5.32
CA SER A 38 -12.48 -10.93 -4.46
C SER A 38 -13.97 -10.78 -4.15
N TYR A 39 -14.59 -11.87 -3.70
CA TYR A 39 -15.99 -11.81 -3.24
C TYR A 39 -16.13 -11.15 -1.87
N GLU A 40 -15.17 -11.36 -0.97
CA GLU A 40 -15.23 -10.88 0.42
C GLU A 40 -14.67 -9.46 0.57
N PHE A 41 -13.49 -9.20 -0.01
CA PHE A 41 -12.68 -8.02 0.29
C PHE A 41 -12.62 -7.01 -0.87
N GLY A 42 -13.32 -7.27 -1.97
CA GLY A 42 -13.22 -6.48 -3.20
C GLY A 42 -11.83 -6.57 -3.82
N ARG A 43 -11.34 -5.45 -4.39
CA ARG A 43 -10.02 -5.39 -5.03
C ARG A 43 -8.90 -5.50 -4.00
N MET A 44 -7.98 -6.42 -4.23
CA MET A 44 -6.86 -6.73 -3.34
C MET A 44 -5.52 -6.60 -4.06
N LEU A 45 -4.54 -5.99 -3.40
CA LEU A 45 -3.14 -6.03 -3.81
C LEU A 45 -2.49 -7.31 -3.26
N VAL A 46 -1.79 -8.02 -4.15
CA VAL A 46 -1.09 -9.26 -3.81
C VAL A 46 0.33 -9.15 -4.37
N LEU A 47 1.32 -9.31 -3.50
CA LEU A 47 2.74 -9.24 -3.85
C LEU A 47 3.39 -10.59 -3.53
N ASP A 48 4.05 -11.21 -4.49
CA ASP A 48 4.63 -12.57 -4.37
C ASP A 48 3.66 -13.62 -3.80
N GLY A 49 2.36 -13.48 -4.10
CA GLY A 49 1.31 -14.36 -3.60
C GLY A 49 0.86 -14.09 -2.16
N VAL A 50 1.37 -13.03 -1.52
CA VAL A 50 1.04 -12.58 -0.17
C VAL A 50 0.03 -11.43 -0.22
N PHE A 51 -1.03 -11.51 0.58
CA PHE A 51 -2.08 -10.49 0.63
C PHE A 51 -1.53 -9.25 1.33
N GLN A 52 -1.57 -8.10 0.65
CA GLN A 52 -1.04 -6.86 1.22
C GLN A 52 -2.16 -5.99 1.78
N THR A 53 -3.17 -5.70 0.95
CA THR A 53 -4.27 -4.82 1.32
C THR A 53 -5.50 -5.04 0.44
N SER A 54 -6.66 -4.56 0.87
CA SER A 54 -7.93 -4.64 0.16
C SER A 54 -8.76 -3.38 0.35
N ILE A 55 -9.59 -3.02 -0.63
CA ILE A 55 -10.47 -1.85 -0.52
C ILE A 55 -11.54 -1.98 0.58
N PHE A 56 -11.71 -3.17 1.18
CA PHE A 56 -12.71 -3.41 2.22
C PHE A 56 -12.20 -3.09 3.63
N GLU A 57 -10.99 -3.53 3.98
CA GLU A 57 -10.48 -3.43 5.37
C GLU A 57 -9.18 -2.64 5.55
N GLU A 58 -8.59 -2.12 4.47
CA GLU A 58 -7.33 -1.36 4.51
C GLU A 58 -7.27 -0.30 5.61
N TYR A 59 -8.41 0.37 5.88
CA TYR A 59 -8.51 1.43 6.88
C TYR A 59 -8.06 0.96 8.26
N ILE A 60 -8.28 -0.31 8.62
CA ILE A 60 -7.86 -0.87 9.92
C ILE A 60 -6.34 -0.81 10.05
N TYR A 61 -5.61 -1.21 9.01
CA TYR A 61 -4.15 -1.19 9.01
C TYR A 61 -3.62 0.23 8.85
N HIS A 62 -4.12 0.97 7.86
CA HIS A 62 -3.58 2.27 7.49
C HIS A 62 -3.85 3.35 8.55
N GLU A 63 -5.02 3.34 9.21
CA GLU A 63 -5.27 4.23 10.35
C GLU A 63 -4.33 3.89 11.52
N MET A 64 -4.12 2.61 11.82
CA MET A 64 -3.28 2.21 12.95
C MET A 64 -1.80 2.56 12.72
N ILE A 65 -1.26 2.29 11.53
CA ILE A 65 0.15 2.59 11.24
C ILE A 65 0.43 4.09 11.13
N ALA A 66 -0.55 4.89 10.70
CA ALA A 66 -0.40 6.34 10.56
C ALA A 66 -0.74 7.09 11.86
N HIS A 67 -1.91 6.85 12.43
CA HIS A 67 -2.45 7.69 13.50
C HIS A 67 -1.79 7.47 14.85
N VAL A 68 -1.41 6.24 15.19
CA VAL A 68 -0.73 5.94 16.46
C VAL A 68 0.56 6.77 16.64
N PRO A 69 1.52 6.78 15.69
CA PRO A 69 2.72 7.61 15.85
C PRO A 69 2.42 9.11 15.78
N LEU A 70 1.46 9.55 14.96
CA LEU A 70 1.15 10.97 14.80
C LEU A 70 0.41 11.58 15.99
N PHE A 71 -0.45 10.82 16.67
CA PHE A 71 -1.12 11.28 17.89
C PHE A 71 -0.25 11.20 19.14
N THR A 72 0.80 10.37 19.13
CA THR A 72 1.74 10.27 20.26
C THR A 72 2.88 11.28 20.17
N HIS A 73 3.22 11.74 18.98
CA HIS A 73 4.20 12.80 18.78
C HIS A 73 3.57 14.18 19.09
N PRO A 74 4.22 15.06 19.88
CA PRO A 74 3.60 16.32 20.30
C PRO A 74 3.37 17.33 19.16
N HIS A 75 4.19 17.27 18.10
CA HIS A 75 4.07 18.14 16.93
C HIS A 75 4.71 17.54 15.66
N PRO A 76 4.07 16.54 15.01
CA PRO A 76 4.66 15.84 13.88
C PRO A 76 4.55 16.67 12.59
N GLN A 77 5.64 17.34 12.19
CA GLN A 77 5.66 18.20 11.00
C GLN A 77 6.18 17.50 9.74
N LYS A 78 7.21 16.66 9.88
CA LYS A 78 7.86 15.98 8.76
C LYS A 78 7.78 14.48 8.99
N VAL A 79 7.25 13.78 8.00
CA VAL A 79 7.01 12.34 8.07
C VAL A 79 7.69 11.66 6.90
N LEU A 80 8.44 10.60 7.17
CA LEU A 80 9.01 9.72 6.15
C LEU A 80 8.31 8.37 6.21
N VAL A 81 7.87 7.90 5.06
CA VAL A 81 7.29 6.56 4.83
C VAL A 81 8.26 5.79 3.94
N ILE A 82 8.76 4.67 4.44
CA ILE A 82 9.59 3.74 3.65
C ILE A 82 8.69 2.59 3.20
N GLY A 83 8.61 2.37 1.89
CA GLY A 83 7.62 1.52 1.26
C GLY A 83 6.24 2.19 1.20
N GLY A 84 5.19 1.38 1.31
CA GLY A 84 3.81 1.87 1.31
C GLY A 84 3.27 2.15 -0.08
N GLY A 85 3.78 1.46 -1.12
CA GLY A 85 3.41 1.62 -2.53
C GLY A 85 1.91 1.63 -2.85
N ASP A 86 1.03 1.13 -1.97
CA ASP A 86 -0.43 1.23 -2.11
C ASP A 86 -0.99 2.65 -1.86
N GLY A 87 -0.28 3.48 -1.09
CA GLY A 87 -0.64 4.85 -0.76
C GLY A 87 -1.57 5.06 0.43
N GLY A 88 -2.07 4.01 1.08
CA GLY A 88 -3.06 4.13 2.16
C GLY A 88 -2.48 4.82 3.40
N ALA A 89 -1.23 4.51 3.75
CA ALA A 89 -0.56 5.16 4.87
C ALA A 89 -0.40 6.67 4.62
N VAL A 90 0.06 7.06 3.42
CA VAL A 90 0.22 8.49 3.09
C VAL A 90 -1.12 9.20 2.96
N ARG A 91 -2.19 8.53 2.50
CA ARG A 91 -3.56 9.05 2.53
C ARG A 91 -3.98 9.43 3.95
N GLU A 92 -3.66 8.60 4.94
CA GLU A 92 -3.97 8.90 6.33
C GLU A 92 -3.08 9.99 6.94
N ILE A 93 -1.78 9.99 6.64
CA ILE A 93 -0.82 10.94 7.19
C ILE A 93 -1.16 12.37 6.73
N VAL A 94 -1.50 12.59 5.46
CA VAL A 94 -1.73 13.96 4.94
C VAL A 94 -2.94 14.65 5.57
N ARG A 95 -3.87 13.88 6.17
CA ARG A 95 -5.05 14.40 6.89
C ARG A 95 -4.67 15.14 8.17
N HIS A 96 -3.49 14.90 8.73
CA HIS A 96 -3.04 15.55 9.96
C HIS A 96 -2.62 17.00 9.68
N GLN A 97 -3.24 17.97 10.36
CA GLN A 97 -2.99 19.39 10.13
C GLN A 97 -1.57 19.82 10.49
N ALA A 98 -0.99 19.23 11.54
CA ALA A 98 0.39 19.52 11.97
C ALA A 98 1.44 19.04 10.97
N VAL A 99 1.12 18.04 10.14
CA VAL A 99 2.04 17.53 9.12
C VAL A 99 2.14 18.54 7.99
N GLU A 100 3.36 18.97 7.69
CA GLU A 100 3.72 19.90 6.62
C GLU A 100 4.21 19.15 5.39
N THR A 101 5.03 18.10 5.58
CA THR A 101 5.60 17.30 4.49
C THR A 101 5.58 15.81 4.81
N VAL A 102 5.23 15.02 3.80
CA VAL A 102 5.28 13.56 3.79
C VAL A 102 6.18 13.13 2.65
N GLU A 103 7.29 12.50 2.96
CA GLU A 103 8.18 11.88 1.98
C GLU A 103 7.89 10.38 1.96
N MET A 104 7.62 9.84 0.79
CA MET A 104 7.38 8.42 0.58
C MET A 104 8.44 7.89 -0.37
N VAL A 105 9.15 6.86 0.07
CA VAL A 105 10.22 6.23 -0.72
C VAL A 105 9.84 4.78 -0.96
N GLU A 106 9.48 4.45 -2.20
CA GLU A 106 9.07 3.11 -2.62
C GLU A 106 10.08 2.60 -3.65
N ILE A 107 10.59 1.38 -3.46
CA ILE A 107 11.61 0.83 -4.35
C ILE A 107 10.98 0.36 -5.67
N ASP A 108 9.73 -0.11 -5.63
CA ASP A 108 9.05 -0.70 -6.76
C ASP A 108 8.00 0.25 -7.37
N GLY A 109 8.42 0.95 -8.43
CA GLY A 109 7.53 1.83 -9.19
C GLY A 109 6.32 1.13 -9.80
N MET A 110 6.40 -0.18 -10.08
CA MET A 110 5.24 -0.93 -10.59
C MET A 110 4.14 -1.03 -9.54
N VAL A 111 4.48 -1.22 -8.27
CA VAL A 111 3.50 -1.27 -7.18
C VAL A 111 2.73 0.04 -7.08
N VAL A 112 3.42 1.18 -7.18
CA VAL A 112 2.79 2.51 -7.19
C VAL A 112 1.83 2.67 -8.36
N ASP A 113 2.28 2.38 -9.58
CA ASP A 113 1.49 2.60 -10.79
C ASP A 113 0.23 1.72 -10.83
N ILE A 114 0.38 0.46 -10.43
CA ILE A 114 -0.72 -0.50 -10.36
C ILE A 114 -1.70 -0.13 -9.23
N SER A 115 -1.21 0.34 -8.08
CA SER A 115 -2.07 0.78 -6.98
C SER A 115 -2.88 2.02 -7.39
N LYS A 116 -2.27 3.03 -8.01
CA LYS A 116 -2.99 4.19 -8.56
C LYS A 116 -4.08 3.78 -9.55
N LYS A 117 -3.82 2.78 -10.38
CA LYS A 117 -4.75 2.33 -11.43
C LYS A 117 -5.92 1.52 -10.88
N TYR A 118 -5.67 0.60 -9.95
CA TYR A 118 -6.66 -0.40 -9.53
C TYR A 118 -7.18 -0.22 -8.09
N LEU A 119 -6.51 0.59 -7.27
CA LEU A 119 -6.86 0.86 -5.88
C LEU A 119 -6.98 2.38 -5.62
N PRO A 120 -7.73 3.14 -6.45
CA PRO A 120 -7.78 4.59 -6.34
C PRO A 120 -8.31 5.09 -4.98
N GLU A 121 -9.14 4.29 -4.29
CA GLU A 121 -9.62 4.59 -2.93
C GLU A 121 -8.48 4.63 -1.90
N ILE A 122 -7.46 3.79 -2.08
CA ILE A 122 -6.28 3.69 -1.20
C ILE A 122 -5.24 4.72 -1.64
N SER A 123 -4.97 4.79 -2.95
CA SER A 123 -3.94 5.65 -3.54
C SER A 123 -4.33 7.12 -3.73
N ALA A 124 -5.44 7.58 -3.16
CA ALA A 124 -6.03 8.90 -3.42
C ALA A 124 -5.02 10.06 -3.32
N ALA A 125 -4.24 10.12 -2.23
CA ALA A 125 -3.25 11.19 -2.03
C ALA A 125 -2.14 11.21 -3.11
N MET A 126 -1.79 10.04 -3.66
CA MET A 126 -0.82 9.93 -4.75
C MET A 126 -1.41 10.34 -6.10
N ILE A 127 -2.69 10.03 -6.36
CA ILE A 127 -3.40 10.37 -7.60
C ILE A 127 -3.66 11.88 -7.65
N GLU A 128 -4.08 12.46 -6.54
CA GLU A 128 -4.38 13.88 -6.40
C GLU A 128 -3.13 14.76 -6.38
N ASN A 129 -1.93 14.16 -6.31
CA ASN A 129 -0.66 14.85 -6.11
C ASN A 129 -0.76 15.80 -4.90
N HIS A 130 -1.19 15.25 -3.75
CA HIS A 130 -1.46 16.04 -2.56
C HIS A 130 -0.26 16.94 -2.23
N PRO A 131 -0.43 18.25 -1.95
CA PRO A 131 0.68 19.22 -1.88
C PRO A 131 1.71 18.93 -0.78
N LYS A 132 1.33 18.16 0.24
CA LYS A 132 2.22 17.70 1.31
C LYS A 132 3.07 16.49 0.92
N LEU A 133 2.68 15.73 -0.10
CA LEU A 133 3.29 14.45 -0.45
C LEU A 133 4.39 14.62 -1.50
N LYS A 134 5.54 14.04 -1.22
CA LYS A 134 6.63 13.83 -2.18
C LYS A 134 6.86 12.33 -2.29
N LEU A 135 6.66 11.79 -3.48
CA LEU A 135 6.94 10.40 -3.79
C LEU A 135 8.28 10.31 -4.52
N GLU A 136 9.15 9.45 -4.02
CA GLU A 136 10.42 9.08 -4.65
C GLU A 136 10.43 7.57 -4.92
N ILE A 137 10.83 7.20 -6.14
CA ILE A 137 11.06 5.80 -6.49
C ILE A 137 12.54 5.49 -6.26
N GLY A 138 12.83 4.66 -5.26
CA GLY A 138 14.20 4.38 -4.85
C GLY A 138 14.31 3.49 -3.62
N ASP A 139 15.55 3.10 -3.30
CA ASP A 139 15.84 2.30 -2.11
C ASP A 139 15.76 3.15 -0.84
N GLY A 140 14.79 2.83 0.03
CA GLY A 140 14.61 3.50 1.32
C GLY A 140 15.82 3.38 2.25
N ILE A 141 16.61 2.30 2.17
CA ILE A 141 17.84 2.15 2.97
C ILE A 141 18.90 3.13 2.48
N ALA A 142 19.06 3.29 1.16
CA ALA A 142 19.97 4.26 0.58
C ALA A 142 19.54 5.70 0.91
N TYR A 143 18.24 5.99 0.81
CA TYR A 143 17.66 7.28 1.14
C TYR A 143 17.95 7.70 2.59
N MET A 144 17.83 6.77 3.54
CA MET A 144 18.11 7.02 4.97
C MET A 144 19.58 7.31 5.30
N LYS A 145 20.51 7.03 4.37
CA LYS A 145 21.95 7.26 4.57
C LYS A 145 22.45 8.58 3.99
N ALA A 146 21.63 9.27 3.18
CA ALA A 146 21.94 10.55 2.56
C ALA A 146 21.79 11.72 3.56
#